data_AF-A0A443SGE6-F1
#
_entry.id   AF-A0A443SGE6-F1
#
_cell.length_a   1.000
_cell.length_b   1.000
_cell.length_c   1.000
_cell.angle_alpha   90.00
_cell.angle_beta   90.00
_cell.angle_gamma   90.00
#
_symmetry.space_group_name_H-M   'P 1'
#
loop_
_entity.id
_entity.type
_entity.pdbx_description
1 polymer ?
#
loop_
_entity_poly.entity_id
_entity_poly.type
_entity_poly.pdbx_seq_one_letter_code
_entity_poly.pdbx_strand_id
1 'polypeptide(L)'
;MILSAFNHLFENASKVKVDTNSLTEQNRRFYEQIMKFEFKKETEFMNSVYTSTTQKLTFCHNDISAANILLTIDENENAGKNLTVIDYENCFFNYRGIDIGKFFAESMHENNKEHSVYPGDEEIECLVREYLKELQRISQQFNEKIDNEDTLTLEVHCGRLLTHIFTSLWNIVHPNFSDEKFKVFENTVLRMSMYKQLKEKFLIKYPQFNNC
;
A
#
# COMPACT_ATOMS: atom_id res chain seq x y z
N MET A 1 7.36 -1.73 -14.76
CA MET A 1 6.65 -0.71 -13.94
C MET A 1 5.51 -1.41 -13.19
N ILE A 2 5.27 -1.08 -11.93
CA ILE A 2 4.33 -1.80 -11.05
C ILE A 2 2.91 -1.95 -11.62
N LEU A 3 2.44 -0.99 -12.44
CA LEU A 3 1.15 -1.08 -13.15
C LEU A 3 1.08 -2.27 -14.12
N SER A 4 2.19 -2.65 -14.77
CA SER A 4 2.24 -3.85 -15.62
C SER A 4 2.21 -5.14 -14.80
N ALA A 5 2.89 -5.16 -13.64
CA ALA A 5 2.79 -6.29 -12.71
C ALA A 5 1.36 -6.44 -12.16
N PHE A 6 0.67 -5.31 -11.94
CA PHE A 6 -0.72 -5.27 -11.50
C PHE A 6 -1.68 -5.91 -12.51
N ASN A 7 -1.57 -5.56 -13.79
CA ASN A 7 -2.36 -6.18 -14.86
C ASN A 7 -2.09 -7.69 -14.95
N HIS A 8 -0.82 -8.10 -14.84
CA HIS A 8 -0.46 -9.51 -14.84
C HIS A 8 -1.07 -10.27 -13.66
N LEU A 9 -1.07 -9.69 -12.46
CA LEU A 9 -1.72 -10.28 -11.28
C LEU A 9 -3.23 -10.38 -11.45
N PHE A 10 -3.89 -9.37 -12.01
CA PHE A 10 -5.33 -9.43 -12.31
C PHE A 10 -5.65 -10.57 -13.29
N GLU A 11 -4.90 -10.68 -14.39
CA GLU A 11 -5.07 -11.76 -15.36
C GLU A 11 -4.89 -13.14 -14.72
N ASN A 12 -3.91 -13.30 -13.84
CA ASN A 12 -3.68 -14.55 -13.13
C ASN A 12 -4.78 -14.83 -12.09
N ALA A 13 -5.21 -13.82 -11.33
CA ALA A 13 -6.27 -13.95 -10.34
C ALA A 13 -7.58 -14.43 -10.97
N SER A 14 -7.89 -13.96 -12.18
CA SER A 14 -9.08 -14.39 -12.94
C SER A 14 -9.06 -15.87 -13.34
N LYS A 15 -7.88 -16.51 -13.34
CA LYS A 15 -7.68 -17.92 -13.73
C LYS A 15 -7.65 -18.87 -12.54
N VAL A 16 -7.55 -18.35 -11.31
CA VAL A 16 -7.47 -19.19 -10.09
C VAL A 16 -8.81 -19.90 -9.86
N LYS A 17 -8.76 -21.23 -9.80
CA LYS A 17 -9.91 -22.07 -9.43
C LYS A 17 -9.74 -22.54 -8.00
N VAL A 18 -10.66 -22.13 -7.13
CA VAL A 18 -10.72 -22.59 -5.74
C VAL A 18 -11.79 -23.69 -5.64
N ASP A 19 -11.42 -24.85 -5.08
CA ASP A 19 -12.42 -25.87 -4.73
C ASP A 19 -13.21 -25.43 -3.49
N THR A 20 -14.39 -24.87 -3.74
CA THR A 20 -15.26 -24.33 -2.70
C THR A 20 -15.81 -25.39 -1.77
N ASN A 21 -15.85 -26.67 -2.16
CA ASN A 21 -16.35 -27.76 -1.31
C ASN A 21 -15.39 -28.10 -0.17
N SER A 22 -14.10 -27.79 -0.34
CA SER A 22 -13.07 -27.97 0.68
C SER A 22 -13.02 -26.82 1.70
N LEU A 23 -13.79 -25.74 1.50
CA LEU A 23 -13.76 -24.55 2.36
C LEU A 23 -14.71 -24.69 3.54
N THR A 24 -14.28 -24.17 4.70
CA THR A 24 -15.18 -23.90 5.82
C THR A 24 -16.24 -22.89 5.42
N GLU A 25 -17.38 -22.87 6.13
CA GLU A 25 -18.47 -21.93 5.88
C GLU A 25 -18.00 -20.47 5.91
N GLN A 26 -17.13 -20.11 6.85
CA GLN A 26 -16.56 -18.76 6.93
C GLN A 26 -15.68 -18.43 5.71
N ASN A 27 -14.81 -19.34 5.28
CA ASN A 27 -13.98 -19.13 4.09
C ASN A 27 -14.81 -19.05 2.82
N ARG A 28 -15.91 -19.79 2.73
CA ARG A 28 -16.87 -19.66 1.62
C ARG A 28 -17.48 -18.26 1.57
N ARG A 29 -17.88 -17.69 2.71
CA ARG A 29 -18.40 -16.31 2.79
C ARG A 29 -17.37 -15.26 2.39
N PHE A 30 -16.10 -15.42 2.80
CA PHE A 30 -15.04 -14.51 2.36
C PHE A 30 -14.78 -14.65 0.86
N TYR A 31 -14.70 -15.88 0.35
CA TYR A 31 -14.53 -16.14 -1.07
C TYR A 31 -15.66 -15.54 -1.91
N GLU A 32 -16.92 -15.68 -1.48
CA GLU A 32 -18.06 -15.05 -2.15
C GLU A 32 -17.98 -13.52 -2.19
N GLN A 33 -17.45 -12.88 -1.14
CA GLN A 33 -17.22 -11.44 -1.13
C GLN A 33 -16.11 -11.04 -2.11
N ILE A 34 -15.01 -11.80 -2.14
CA ILE A 34 -13.90 -11.61 -3.09
C ILE A 34 -14.40 -11.70 -4.53
N MET A 35 -15.20 -12.72 -4.85
CA MET A 35 -15.74 -12.92 -6.20
C MET A 35 -16.73 -11.84 -6.65
N LYS A 36 -17.38 -11.13 -5.70
CA LYS A 36 -18.28 -10.02 -5.99
C LYS A 36 -17.55 -8.68 -6.16
N PHE A 37 -16.27 -8.60 -5.82
CA PHE A 37 -15.52 -7.35 -5.92
C PHE A 37 -15.10 -7.08 -7.36
N GLU A 38 -15.38 -5.87 -7.86
CA GLU A 38 -15.13 -5.47 -9.24
C GLU A 38 -13.65 -5.11 -9.49
N PHE A 39 -12.72 -6.05 -9.26
CA PHE A 39 -11.27 -5.80 -9.36
C PHE A 39 -10.85 -5.12 -10.67
N LYS A 40 -11.48 -5.49 -11.80
CA LYS A 40 -11.21 -4.89 -13.11
C LYS A 40 -11.44 -3.38 -13.10
N LYS A 41 -12.63 -2.96 -12.67
CA LYS A 41 -13.04 -1.56 -12.58
C LYS A 41 -12.14 -0.78 -11.62
N GLU A 42 -11.80 -1.37 -10.48
CA GLU A 42 -10.92 -0.72 -9.51
C GLU A 42 -9.47 -0.61 -10.00
N THR A 43 -9.00 -1.57 -10.80
CA THR A 43 -7.71 -1.50 -11.49
C THR A 43 -7.69 -0.39 -12.54
N GLU A 44 -8.75 -0.30 -13.35
CA GLU A 44 -8.93 0.75 -14.37
C GLU A 44 -8.95 2.14 -13.72
N PHE A 45 -9.68 2.29 -12.60
CA PHE A 45 -9.66 3.52 -11.80
C PHE A 45 -8.25 3.88 -11.33
N MET A 46 -7.50 2.93 -10.76
CA MET A 46 -6.12 3.21 -10.32
C MET A 46 -5.24 3.60 -11.51
N ASN A 47 -5.36 2.93 -12.66
CA ASN A 47 -4.62 3.31 -13.86
C ASN A 47 -4.99 4.74 -14.31
N SER A 48 -6.27 5.11 -14.29
CA SER A 48 -6.76 6.46 -14.59
C SER A 48 -6.14 7.51 -13.65
N VAL A 49 -6.09 7.26 -12.34
CA VAL A 49 -5.44 8.14 -11.35
C VAL A 49 -3.94 8.31 -11.64
N TYR A 50 -3.21 7.23 -11.90
CA TYR A 50 -1.78 7.29 -12.18
C TYR A 50 -1.45 7.94 -13.53
N THR A 51 -2.32 7.82 -14.53
CA THR A 51 -2.13 8.47 -15.84
C THR A 51 -2.50 9.96 -15.83
N SER A 52 -3.34 10.39 -14.88
CA SER A 52 -3.78 11.78 -14.73
C SER A 52 -2.98 12.57 -13.68
N THR A 53 -2.01 11.94 -13.01
CA THR A 53 -1.14 12.58 -12.01
C THR A 53 0.32 12.52 -12.43
N THR A 54 1.08 13.56 -12.10
CA THR A 54 2.54 13.51 -12.21
C THR A 54 3.08 12.79 -10.98
N GLN A 55 3.87 11.73 -11.19
CA GLN A 55 4.46 10.92 -10.14
C GLN A 55 5.98 11.00 -10.19
N LYS A 56 6.65 11.20 -9.05
CA LYS A 56 8.12 11.21 -8.99
C LYS A 56 8.68 9.79 -8.92
N LEU A 57 9.48 9.42 -9.92
CA LEU A 57 10.24 8.17 -9.95
C LEU A 57 11.48 8.29 -9.06
N THR A 58 11.65 7.36 -8.12
CA THR A 58 12.79 7.27 -7.21
C THR A 58 13.21 5.82 -7.03
N PHE A 59 14.39 5.58 -6.46
CA PHE A 59 14.72 4.25 -5.96
C PHE A 59 13.86 3.95 -4.74
N CYS A 60 13.05 2.89 -4.80
CA CYS A 60 12.10 2.50 -3.76
C CYS A 60 12.49 1.14 -3.19
N HIS A 61 12.18 0.92 -1.91
CA HIS A 61 12.31 -0.35 -1.23
C HIS A 61 11.29 -1.37 -1.77
N ASN A 62 10.06 -0.92 -2.02
CA ASN A 62 8.87 -1.69 -2.43
C ASN A 62 8.40 -2.73 -1.42
N ASP A 63 9.10 -2.89 -0.31
CA ASP A 63 8.69 -3.73 0.82
C ASP A 63 8.89 -3.06 2.19
N ILE A 64 8.60 -1.76 2.27
CA ILE A 64 8.78 -1.02 3.52
C ILE A 64 7.63 -1.32 4.50
N SER A 65 7.97 -1.88 5.66
CA SER A 65 7.08 -2.17 6.80
C SER A 65 7.91 -2.12 8.10
N ALA A 66 7.29 -2.11 9.29
CA ALA A 66 8.10 -2.07 10.51
C ALA A 66 8.96 -3.33 10.71
N ALA A 67 8.58 -4.46 10.10
CA ALA A 67 9.41 -5.67 10.10
C ALA A 67 10.79 -5.45 9.44
N ASN A 68 10.87 -4.51 8.49
CA ASN A 68 12.08 -4.18 7.73
C ASN A 68 12.76 -2.88 8.22
N ILE A 69 12.35 -2.34 9.37
CA ILE A 69 12.95 -1.16 10.00
C ILE A 69 13.45 -1.53 11.39
N LEU A 70 14.77 -1.64 11.53
CA LEU A 70 15.43 -1.96 12.79
C LEU A 70 15.67 -0.70 13.61
N LEU A 71 15.31 -0.74 14.89
CA LEU A 71 15.73 0.25 15.88
C LEU A 71 17.03 -0.21 16.54
N THR A 72 18.10 0.53 16.33
CA THR A 72 19.35 0.33 17.07
C THR A 72 19.23 1.02 18.44
N ILE A 73 19.42 0.23 19.49
CA ILE A 73 19.44 0.71 20.88
C ILE A 73 20.89 0.63 21.34
N ASP A 74 21.53 1.79 21.52
CA ASP A 74 22.82 1.88 22.18
C ASP A 74 22.61 1.76 23.71
N GLU A 75 23.51 1.08 24.41
CA GLU A 75 23.48 0.99 25.88
C GLU A 75 23.69 2.36 26.54
N ASN A 76 24.29 3.32 25.84
CA ASN A 76 24.34 4.70 26.25
C ASN A 76 23.09 5.45 25.78
N GLU A 77 22.17 5.76 26.71
CA GLU A 77 20.92 6.51 26.46
C GLU A 77 21.11 7.85 25.72
N ASN A 78 22.32 8.39 25.70
CA ASN A 78 22.69 9.65 25.03
C ASN A 78 23.00 9.54 23.52
N ALA A 79 23.16 8.33 22.96
CA ALA A 79 23.56 8.16 21.56
C ALA A 79 22.42 8.35 20.54
N GLY A 80 21.18 8.56 21.01
CA GLY A 80 20.00 8.70 20.15
C GLY A 80 19.51 7.36 19.60
N LYS A 81 18.26 7.35 19.14
CA LYS A 81 17.63 6.20 18.48
C LYS A 81 17.96 6.24 16.99
N ASN A 82 18.62 5.20 16.47
CA ASN A 82 18.93 5.10 15.04
C ASN A 82 18.04 4.05 14.37
N LEU A 83 17.39 4.44 13.26
CA LEU A 83 16.60 3.53 12.43
C LEU A 83 17.45 3.05 11.25
N THR A 84 17.42 1.75 10.98
CA THR A 84 18.09 1.12 9.83
C THR A 84 17.08 0.33 9.02
N VAL A 85 16.93 0.67 7.74
CA VAL A 85 16.11 -0.09 6.80
C VAL A 85 16.92 -1.28 6.26
N ILE A 86 16.33 -2.47 6.23
CA ILE A 86 16.94 -3.72 5.77
C ILE A 86 16.05 -4.39 4.70
N ASP A 87 16.56 -5.47 4.10
CA ASP A 87 15.83 -6.36 3.18
C ASP A 87 15.45 -5.74 1.81
N TYR A 88 16.47 -5.25 1.09
CA TYR A 88 16.33 -4.60 -0.21
C TYR A 88 16.12 -5.57 -1.39
N GLU A 89 15.69 -6.82 -1.19
CA GLU A 89 15.57 -7.79 -2.29
C GLU A 89 14.55 -7.40 -3.38
N ASN A 90 13.55 -6.59 -3.00
CA ASN A 90 12.48 -6.11 -3.87
C ASN A 90 12.70 -4.68 -4.39
N CYS A 91 13.89 -4.11 -4.20
CA CYS A 91 14.16 -2.72 -4.55
C CYS A 91 14.27 -2.51 -6.07
N PHE A 92 13.64 -1.44 -6.56
CA PHE A 92 13.79 -0.97 -7.94
C PHE A 92 13.27 0.47 -8.08
N PHE A 93 13.52 1.11 -9.21
CA PHE A 93 12.97 2.44 -9.50
C PHE A 93 11.45 2.38 -9.66
N ASN A 94 10.73 3.03 -8.73
CA ASN A 94 9.28 3.08 -8.68
C ASN A 94 8.80 4.47 -8.25
N TYR A 95 7.50 4.71 -8.21
CA TYR A 95 6.96 5.97 -7.72
C TYR A 95 7.06 6.05 -6.19
N ARG A 96 7.67 7.11 -5.66
CA ARG A 96 7.89 7.27 -4.21
C ARG A 96 6.61 7.18 -3.38
N GLY A 97 5.48 7.65 -3.93
CA GLY A 97 4.17 7.58 -3.30
C GLY A 97 3.71 6.15 -3.02
N ILE A 98 4.13 5.19 -3.86
CA ILE A 98 3.81 3.76 -3.66
C ILE A 98 4.57 3.21 -2.47
N ASP A 99 5.85 3.54 -2.32
CA ASP A 99 6.67 3.04 -1.22
C ASP A 99 6.19 3.62 0.12
N ILE A 100 6.01 4.94 0.18
CA ILE A 100 5.50 5.61 1.39
C ILE A 100 4.04 5.20 1.67
N GLY A 101 3.21 5.09 0.63
CA GLY A 101 1.83 4.61 0.76
C GLY A 101 1.74 3.17 1.26
N LYS A 102 2.69 2.31 0.86
CA LYS A 102 2.82 0.94 1.36
C LYS A 102 3.15 0.92 2.86
N PHE A 103 4.10 1.75 3.31
CA PHE A 103 4.43 1.87 4.74
C PHE A 103 3.15 2.07 5.59
N PHE A 104 2.32 3.04 5.22
CA PHE A 104 1.05 3.29 5.93
C PHE A 104 -0.02 2.21 5.70
N ALA A 105 -0.03 1.56 4.54
CA ALA A 105 -0.94 0.46 4.26
C ALA A 105 -0.63 -0.78 5.12
N GLU A 106 0.63 -1.05 5.41
CA GLU A 106 1.07 -2.21 6.19
C GLU A 106 0.96 -2.00 7.71
N SER A 107 0.88 -0.76 8.19
CA SER A 107 0.67 -0.47 9.62
C SER A 107 -0.62 -1.09 10.18
N MET A 108 -1.59 -1.50 9.35
CA MET A 108 -2.79 -2.21 9.82
C MET A 108 -2.50 -3.56 10.46
N HIS A 109 -1.41 -4.23 10.08
CA HIS A 109 -1.08 -5.58 10.56
C HIS A 109 -0.41 -5.57 11.93
N GLU A 110 0.21 -4.45 12.30
CA GLU A 110 0.78 -4.21 13.63
C GLU A 110 -0.30 -3.81 14.65
N ASN A 111 -1.50 -3.46 14.15
CA ASN A 111 -2.59 -2.86 14.92
C ASN A 111 -3.47 -3.83 15.72
N ASN A 112 -3.09 -5.11 15.85
CA ASN A 112 -3.78 -6.09 16.72
C ASN A 112 -3.61 -5.81 18.24
N LYS A 113 -3.15 -4.62 18.63
CA LYS A 113 -3.07 -4.14 20.02
C LYS A 113 -4.24 -3.19 20.25
N GLU A 114 -4.93 -3.31 21.39
CA GLU A 114 -6.18 -2.60 21.76
C GLU A 114 -6.20 -1.06 21.60
N HIS A 115 -5.08 -0.42 21.24
CA HIS A 115 -4.93 1.03 21.10
C HIS A 115 -4.32 1.50 19.78
N SER A 116 -4.23 0.64 18.77
CA SER A 116 -3.53 0.98 17.54
C SER A 116 -4.48 1.55 16.49
N VAL A 117 -4.38 2.86 16.25
CA VAL A 117 -5.16 3.59 15.24
C VAL A 117 -4.52 3.41 13.87
N TYR A 118 -5.31 3.13 12.84
CA TYR A 118 -4.82 3.11 11.46
C TYR A 118 -4.41 4.54 11.06
N PRO A 119 -3.17 4.76 10.56
CA PRO A 119 -2.66 6.11 10.30
C PRO A 119 -3.61 6.97 9.45
N GLY A 120 -3.90 8.17 9.93
CA GLY A 120 -4.75 9.16 9.29
C GLY A 120 -3.96 10.17 8.46
N ASP A 121 -4.62 11.26 8.11
CA ASP A 121 -4.02 12.34 7.33
C ASP A 121 -2.95 13.09 8.14
N GLU A 122 -3.11 13.18 9.47
CA GLU A 122 -2.15 13.86 10.35
C GLU A 122 -0.78 13.15 10.38
N GLU A 123 -0.76 11.81 10.48
CA GLU A 123 0.49 11.05 10.42
C GLU A 123 1.15 11.11 9.04
N ILE A 124 0.33 11.10 7.98
CA ILE A 124 0.83 11.27 6.61
C ILE A 124 1.48 12.64 6.45
N GLU A 125 0.81 13.72 6.85
CA GLU A 125 1.33 15.08 6.76
C GLU A 125 2.64 15.24 7.56
N CYS A 126 2.71 14.64 8.75
CA CYS A 126 3.93 14.66 9.57
C CYS A 126 5.12 14.01 8.84
N LEU A 127 4.92 12.81 8.28
CA LEU A 127 5.97 12.11 7.53
C LEU A 127 6.34 12.87 6.25
N VAL A 128 5.35 13.40 5.52
CA VAL A 128 5.54 14.17 4.29
C VAL A 128 6.42 15.39 4.54
N ARG A 129 6.16 16.15 5.61
CA ARG A 129 6.95 17.33 5.99
C ARG A 129 8.40 16.98 6.27
N GLU A 130 8.66 15.98 7.12
CA GLU A 130 10.03 15.59 7.46
C GLU A 130 10.75 14.95 6.26
N TYR A 131 10.05 14.16 5.44
CA TYR A 131 10.60 13.60 4.20
C TYR A 131 11.04 14.72 3.24
N LEU A 132 10.20 15.73 3.00
CA LEU A 132 10.51 16.82 2.07
C LEU A 132 11.66 17.69 2.59
N LYS A 133 11.67 17.99 3.88
CA LYS A 133 12.76 18.73 4.55
C LYS A 133 14.09 18.01 4.41
N GLU A 134 14.11 16.70 4.64
CA GLU A 134 15.31 15.89 4.47
C GLU A 134 15.71 15.78 2.99
N LEU A 135 14.75 15.58 2.09
CA LEU A 135 14.99 15.56 0.65
C LEU A 135 15.61 16.86 0.15
N GLN A 136 15.13 18.02 0.62
CA GLN A 136 15.68 19.33 0.29
C GLN A 136 17.13 19.46 0.79
N ARG A 137 17.44 18.90 1.95
CA ARG A 137 18.78 18.92 2.54
C ARG A 137 19.78 18.06 1.76
N ILE A 138 19.36 16.89 1.28
CA ILE A 138 20.28 15.87 0.70
C ILE A 138 20.29 15.82 -0.82
N SER A 139 19.23 16.29 -1.50
CA SER A 139 19.07 16.12 -2.94
C SER A 139 19.33 17.40 -3.72
N GLN A 140 20.29 17.33 -4.65
CA GLN A 140 20.52 18.39 -5.63
C GLN A 140 19.41 18.51 -6.69
N GLN A 141 18.49 17.52 -6.74
CA GLN A 141 17.38 17.45 -7.69
C GLN A 141 16.04 17.83 -7.05
N PHE A 142 16.06 18.52 -5.92
CA PHE A 142 14.85 19.03 -5.29
C PHE A 142 14.16 20.03 -6.23
N ASN A 143 12.89 19.81 -6.53
CA ASN A 143 12.09 20.62 -7.42
C ASN A 143 10.79 21.00 -6.73
N GLU A 144 10.68 22.22 -6.23
CA GLU A 144 9.51 22.75 -5.48
C GLU A 144 8.16 22.55 -6.21
N LYS A 145 8.17 22.44 -7.56
CA LYS A 145 6.94 22.18 -8.33
C LYS A 145 6.37 20.77 -8.12
N ILE A 146 7.20 19.79 -7.73
CA ILE A 146 6.83 18.37 -7.54
C ILE A 146 7.11 17.92 -6.09
N ASP A 147 8.13 18.49 -5.45
CA ASP A 147 8.55 18.22 -4.08
C ASP A 147 7.88 19.20 -3.12
N ASN A 148 6.55 19.18 -3.09
CA ASN A 148 5.72 19.95 -2.15
C ASN A 148 4.73 19.03 -1.43
N GLU A 149 4.19 19.52 -0.31
CA GLU A 149 3.30 18.75 0.57
C GLU A 149 2.06 18.26 -0.18
N ASP A 150 1.41 19.10 -0.99
CA ASP A 150 0.20 18.73 -1.73
C ASP A 150 0.44 17.57 -2.71
N THR A 151 1.51 17.67 -3.49
CA THR A 151 1.87 16.65 -4.49
C THR A 151 2.24 15.34 -3.80
N LEU A 152 3.15 15.37 -2.82
CA LEU A 152 3.58 14.14 -2.15
C LEU A 152 2.43 13.51 -1.35
N THR A 153 1.58 14.31 -0.69
CA THR A 153 0.40 13.78 0.02
C THR A 153 -0.55 13.06 -0.95
N LEU A 154 -0.82 13.62 -2.13
CA LEU A 154 -1.60 12.95 -3.17
C LEU A 154 -0.93 11.64 -3.62
N GLU A 155 0.37 11.67 -3.90
CA GLU A 155 1.13 10.47 -4.28
C GLU A 155 1.04 9.36 -3.20
N VAL A 156 1.13 9.71 -1.92
CA VAL A 156 1.00 8.77 -0.79
C VAL A 156 -0.40 8.17 -0.72
N HIS A 157 -1.46 8.98 -0.89
CA HIS A 157 -2.82 8.46 -0.92
C HIS A 157 -3.05 7.51 -2.09
N CYS A 158 -2.54 7.84 -3.29
CA CYS A 158 -2.58 6.96 -4.45
C CYS A 158 -1.83 5.64 -4.19
N GLY A 159 -0.66 5.70 -3.56
CA GLY A 159 0.13 4.53 -3.20
C GLY A 159 -0.55 3.64 -2.17
N ARG A 160 -1.22 4.25 -1.17
CA ARG A 160 -1.96 3.53 -0.14
C ARG A 160 -3.15 2.77 -0.72
N LEU A 161 -3.91 3.41 -1.60
CA LEU A 161 -4.99 2.75 -2.35
C LEU A 161 -4.47 1.59 -3.20
N LEU A 162 -3.41 1.84 -3.97
CA LEU A 162 -2.80 0.83 -4.84
C LEU A 162 -2.34 -0.39 -4.06
N THR A 163 -1.70 -0.17 -2.90
CA THR A 163 -1.18 -1.26 -2.05
C THR A 163 -2.30 -2.18 -1.58
N HIS A 164 -3.44 -1.66 -1.12
CA HIS A 164 -4.53 -2.51 -0.65
C HIS A 164 -5.12 -3.38 -1.77
N ILE A 165 -5.33 -2.84 -2.97
CA ILE A 165 -5.83 -3.66 -4.09
C ILE A 165 -4.75 -4.64 -4.56
N PHE A 166 -3.50 -4.21 -4.67
CA PHE A 166 -2.39 -5.06 -5.09
C PHE A 166 -2.26 -6.26 -4.15
N THR A 167 -2.23 -6.04 -2.84
CA THR A 167 -2.15 -7.10 -1.84
C THR A 167 -3.39 -8.02 -1.90
N SER A 168 -4.58 -7.47 -2.16
CA SER A 168 -5.79 -8.28 -2.36
C SER A 168 -5.64 -9.21 -3.56
N LEU A 169 -5.15 -8.72 -4.70
CA LEU A 169 -4.91 -9.54 -5.90
C LEU A 169 -3.78 -10.55 -5.68
N TRP A 170 -2.70 -10.14 -5.01
CA TRP A 170 -1.58 -11.01 -4.69
C TRP A 170 -2.03 -12.23 -3.87
N ASN A 171 -2.86 -12.00 -2.84
CA ASN A 171 -3.44 -13.06 -2.02
C ASN A 171 -4.30 -14.04 -2.83
N ILE A 172 -5.02 -13.56 -3.84
CA ILE A 172 -5.85 -14.40 -4.72
C ILE A 172 -4.97 -15.27 -5.63
N VAL A 173 -3.90 -14.72 -6.19
CA VAL A 173 -2.98 -15.45 -7.09
C VAL A 173 -2.17 -16.49 -6.32
N HIS A 174 -1.82 -16.21 -5.06
CA HIS A 174 -0.96 -17.04 -4.24
C HIS A 174 -1.67 -17.58 -2.98
N PRO A 175 -2.76 -18.36 -3.14
CA PRO A 175 -3.58 -18.79 -2.00
C PRO A 175 -2.90 -19.84 -1.10
N ASN A 176 -1.73 -20.35 -1.50
CA ASN A 176 -1.07 -21.53 -0.90
C ASN A 176 0.22 -21.20 -0.11
N PHE A 177 0.47 -19.96 0.30
CA PHE A 177 1.67 -19.63 1.07
C PHE A 177 1.65 -20.06 2.56
N SER A 178 0.58 -20.68 3.05
CA SER A 178 0.60 -21.39 4.33
C SER A 178 -0.54 -22.41 4.45
N ASP A 179 -0.41 -23.36 5.39
CA ASP A 179 -1.47 -24.27 5.88
C ASP A 179 -2.68 -23.52 6.52
N GLU A 180 -2.73 -22.19 6.41
CA GLU A 180 -3.72 -21.30 7.02
C GLU A 180 -4.52 -20.52 5.97
N LYS A 181 -5.15 -21.23 5.02
CA LYS A 181 -6.06 -20.64 4.00
C LYS A 181 -7.07 -19.64 4.56
N PHE A 182 -7.44 -19.81 5.84
CA PHE A 182 -8.28 -18.89 6.59
C PHE A 182 -7.74 -17.46 6.60
N LYS A 183 -6.46 -17.25 6.93
CA LYS A 183 -5.86 -15.92 7.06
C LYS A 183 -5.77 -15.19 5.73
N VAL A 184 -5.61 -15.92 4.62
CA VAL A 184 -5.49 -15.32 3.28
C VAL A 184 -6.81 -14.71 2.81
N PHE A 185 -7.92 -15.44 2.91
CA PHE A 185 -9.23 -14.90 2.49
C PHE A 185 -9.72 -13.79 3.41
N GLU A 186 -9.53 -13.94 4.72
CA GLU A 186 -9.85 -12.91 5.69
C GLU A 186 -9.05 -11.62 5.43
N ASN A 187 -7.72 -11.72 5.28
CA ASN A 187 -6.87 -10.59 4.94
C ASN A 187 -7.28 -9.95 3.60
N THR A 188 -7.63 -10.74 2.59
CA THR A 188 -8.10 -10.21 1.30
C THR A 188 -9.36 -9.37 1.45
N VAL A 189 -10.35 -9.86 2.20
CA VAL A 189 -11.60 -9.12 2.46
C VAL A 189 -11.32 -7.85 3.29
N LEU A 190 -10.43 -7.92 4.28
CA LEU A 190 -10.01 -6.76 5.05
C LEU A 190 -9.38 -5.69 4.16
N ARG A 191 -8.42 -6.06 3.29
CA ARG A 191 -7.76 -5.16 2.34
C ARG A 191 -8.74 -4.53 1.36
N MET A 192 -9.69 -5.31 0.83
CA MET A 192 -10.77 -4.80 -0.03
C MET A 192 -11.67 -3.79 0.70
N SER A 193 -12.00 -4.03 1.97
CA SER A 193 -12.79 -3.11 2.79
C SER A 193 -12.05 -1.81 3.05
N MET A 194 -10.76 -1.90 3.43
CA MET A 194 -9.90 -0.73 3.62
C MET A 194 -9.78 0.08 2.34
N TYR A 195 -9.56 -0.57 1.20
CA TYR A 195 -9.54 0.10 -0.10
C TYR A 195 -10.82 0.91 -0.35
N LYS A 196 -12.00 0.32 -0.16
CA LYS A 196 -13.29 1.00 -0.40
C LYS A 196 -13.45 2.25 0.48
N GLN A 197 -13.22 2.11 1.78
CA GLN A 197 -13.33 3.23 2.73
C GLN A 197 -12.34 4.35 2.40
N LEU A 198 -11.11 3.98 2.01
CA LEU A 198 -10.10 4.94 1.63
C LEU A 198 -10.41 5.61 0.30
N LYS A 199 -10.98 4.88 -0.67
CA LYS A 199 -11.39 5.43 -1.97
C LYS A 199 -12.50 6.46 -1.80
N GLU A 200 -13.48 6.20 -0.94
CA GLU A 200 -14.54 7.18 -0.62
C GLU A 200 -13.94 8.48 -0.07
N LYS A 201 -13.04 8.39 0.91
CA LYS A 201 -12.33 9.56 1.46
C LYS A 201 -11.47 10.25 0.41
N PHE A 202 -10.78 9.48 -0.43
CA PHE A 202 -9.94 9.99 -1.52
C PHE A 202 -10.77 10.80 -2.52
N LEU A 203 -11.94 10.31 -2.93
CA LEU A 203 -12.80 11.00 -3.90
C LEU A 203 -13.46 12.27 -3.32
N ILE A 204 -13.71 12.31 -2.01
CA ILE A 204 -14.13 13.54 -1.31
C ILE A 204 -12.98 14.56 -1.30
N LYS A 205 -11.76 14.11 -0.96
CA LYS A 205 -10.58 14.98 -0.86
C LYS A 205 -10.06 15.46 -2.22
N TYR A 206 -10.23 14.63 -3.26
CA TYR A 206 -9.75 14.89 -4.62
C TYR A 206 -10.88 14.72 -5.66
N PRO A 207 -11.85 15.65 -5.71
CA PRO A 207 -13.01 15.54 -6.58
C PRO A 207 -12.70 15.44 -8.08
N GLN A 208 -11.49 15.86 -8.50
CA GLN A 208 -11.03 15.73 -9.88
C GLN A 208 -10.98 14.29 -10.39
N PHE A 209 -10.91 13.28 -9.50
CA PHE A 209 -10.89 11.86 -9.86
C PHE A 209 -12.28 11.19 -9.83
N ASN A 210 -13.37 11.94 -9.62
CA ASN A 210 -14.72 11.36 -9.60
C ASN A 210 -15.17 10.75 -10.94
N ASN A 211 -14.56 11.17 -12.04
CA ASN A 211 -14.84 10.66 -13.39
C ASN A 211 -13.76 9.70 -13.90
N CYS A 212 -12.82 9.30 -13.03
CA CYS A 212 -11.72 8.41 -13.38
C CYS A 212 -12.15 6.95 -13.48
#